data_AF-A0A673YK29-F1
#
_entry.id   AF-A0A673YK29-F1
#
_cell.length_a   1.000
_cell.length_b   1.000
_cell.length_c   1.000
_cell.angle_alpha   90.00
_cell.angle_beta   90.00
_cell.angle_gamma   90.00
#
_symmetry.space_group_name_H-M   'P 1'
#
loop_
_entity.id
_entity.type
_entity.pdbx_description
1 polymer ?
#
loop_
_entity_poly.entity_id
_entity_poly.type
_entity_poly.pdbx_seq_one_letter_code
_entity_poly.pdbx_strand_id
1 'polypeptide(L)'
;MAALRPLKRPKIVKKRVKFIRQSDRYVKVKQNCRKPRGIDNRKKTKHMLASGFRKFLVHNIKELEVLVMSNKTHAAEIAHNVSSKNRKLIVERAAQLAIKITNPNARPRSEEHE
;
A
#
# COMPACT_ATOMS: atom_id res chain seq x y z
N MET A 1 -20.16 3.70 -3.03
CA MET A 1 -19.76 2.46 -2.32
C MET A 1 -19.31 2.78 -0.91
N ALA A 2 -19.78 2.03 0.10
CA ALA A 2 -19.32 2.19 1.48
C ALA A 2 -17.81 1.90 1.58
N ALA A 3 -17.05 2.80 2.20
CA ALA A 3 -15.61 2.62 2.37
C ALA A 3 -15.32 1.48 3.35
N LEU A 4 -14.62 0.43 2.88
CA LEU A 4 -14.18 -0.68 3.72
C LEU A 4 -13.32 -0.16 4.88
N ARG A 5 -13.73 -0.51 6.12
CA ARG A 5 -13.09 -0.07 7.36
C ARG A 5 -12.15 -1.16 7.90
N PRO A 6 -10.95 -0.80 8.42
CA PRO A 6 -10.05 -1.77 9.01
C PRO A 6 -10.56 -2.23 10.39
N LEU A 7 -10.17 -3.44 10.80
CA LEU A 7 -10.54 -4.01 12.10
C LEU A 7 -9.98 -3.20 13.27
N LYS A 8 -8.73 -2.74 13.15
CA LYS A 8 -8.04 -1.95 14.18
C LYS A 8 -7.44 -0.72 13.54
N ARG A 9 -7.60 0.42 14.19
CA ARG A 9 -7.05 1.70 13.73
C ARG A 9 -6.25 2.38 14.84
N PRO A 10 -5.10 1.81 15.25
CA PRO A 10 -4.30 2.39 16.32
C PRO A 10 -3.68 3.72 15.86
N LYS A 11 -3.52 4.66 16.80
CA LYS A 11 -2.81 5.92 16.55
C LYS A 11 -1.38 5.62 16.09
N ILE A 12 -1.05 6.01 14.87
CA ILE A 12 0.27 5.79 14.29
C ILE A 12 1.19 6.93 14.75
N VAL A 13 1.96 6.68 15.81
CA VAL A 13 3.03 7.59 16.24
C VAL A 13 4.31 7.25 15.47
N LYS A 14 4.85 8.21 14.70
CA LYS A 14 6.14 8.08 14.02
C LYS A 14 7.20 8.81 14.85
N LYS A 15 8.29 8.13 15.21
CA LYS A 15 9.39 8.74 15.97
C LYS A 15 10.23 9.69 15.11
N ARG A 16 10.43 9.33 13.83
CA ARG A 16 11.14 10.15 12.84
C ARG A 16 10.64 9.79 11.44
N VAL A 17 10.56 10.78 10.55
CA VAL A 17 10.03 10.60 9.18
C VAL A 17 11.15 10.52 8.15
N LYS A 18 12.14 11.40 8.21
CA LYS A 18 13.28 11.44 7.28
C LYS A 18 14.59 11.37 8.05
N PHE A 19 15.58 10.73 7.43
CA PHE A 19 16.96 10.73 7.85
C PHE A 19 17.74 11.24 6.64
N ILE A 20 18.34 12.43 6.74
CA ILE A 20 19.08 13.05 5.64
C ILE A 20 20.56 12.87 5.97
N ARG A 21 21.30 12.16 5.11
CA ARG A 21 22.77 12.28 5.08
C ARG A 21 23.06 13.67 4.51
N GLN A 22 24.19 14.31 4.83
CA GLN A 22 24.54 15.69 4.41
C GLN A 22 24.71 15.89 2.87
N SER A 23 23.80 15.33 2.07
CA SER A 23 23.61 15.51 0.63
C SER A 23 23.33 16.95 0.26
N ASP A 24 22.76 17.71 1.19
CA ASP A 24 22.44 19.13 0.99
C ASP A 24 23.71 19.95 0.73
N ARG A 25 24.89 19.42 1.10
CA ARG A 25 26.21 20.04 0.86
C ARG A 25 26.92 19.54 -0.40
N TYR A 26 26.54 18.39 -0.96
CA TYR A 26 27.27 17.77 -2.07
C TYR A 26 26.35 17.03 -3.02
N VAL A 27 26.28 17.48 -4.28
CA VAL A 27 25.46 16.86 -5.35
C VAL A 27 25.79 15.38 -5.57
N LYS A 28 27.06 14.99 -5.41
CA LYS A 28 27.52 13.59 -5.53
C LYS A 28 27.01 12.66 -4.42
N VAL A 29 26.57 13.22 -3.28
CA VAL A 29 26.11 12.43 -2.14
C VAL A 29 24.61 12.22 -2.26
N LYS A 30 24.21 10.98 -2.57
CA LYS A 30 22.79 10.58 -2.56
C LYS A 30 22.19 10.73 -1.15
N GLN A 31 20.91 11.11 -1.10
CA GLN A 31 20.12 11.24 0.14
C GLN A 31 19.95 9.91 0.93
N ASN A 32 20.38 8.77 0.37
CA ASN A 32 20.25 7.47 1.01
C ASN A 32 21.13 7.37 2.27
N CYS A 33 20.47 7.30 3.42
CA CYS A 33 21.09 7.03 4.71
C CYS A 33 20.76 5.62 5.22
N ARG A 34 21.58 5.08 6.12
CA ARG A 34 21.21 3.89 6.90
C ARG A 34 20.48 4.34 8.16
N LYS A 35 19.33 3.72 8.43
CA LYS A 35 18.53 4.03 9.62
C LYS A 35 19.34 3.66 10.89
N PRO A 36 19.55 4.59 11.84
CA PRO A 36 20.23 4.26 13.11
C PRO A 36 19.37 3.33 13.95
N ARG A 37 20.03 2.39 14.65
CA ARG A 37 19.37 1.46 15.58
C ARG A 37 18.76 2.24 16.75
N GLY A 38 17.57 1.86 17.22
CA GLY A 38 16.89 2.47 18.38
C GLY A 38 15.78 3.48 18.05
N ILE A 39 15.74 4.05 16.84
CA ILE A 39 14.70 5.00 16.40
C ILE A 39 13.59 4.30 15.60
N ASP A 40 13.27 3.07 16.00
CA ASP A 40 12.25 2.27 15.34
C ASP A 40 10.83 2.61 15.79
N ASN A 41 9.90 2.47 14.85
CA ASN A 41 8.47 2.56 15.15
C ASN A 41 8.07 1.35 16.00
N ARG A 42 7.01 1.53 16.82
CA ARG A 42 6.44 0.44 17.62
C ARG A 42 6.11 -0.76 16.72
N LYS A 43 6.44 -1.98 17.17
CA LYS A 43 6.22 -3.23 16.41
C LYS A 43 4.80 -3.34 15.84
N LYS A 44 3.78 -3.00 16.63
CA LYS A 44 2.36 -3.04 16.23
C LYS A 44 2.03 -2.12 15.04
N THR A 45 2.64 -0.94 14.93
CA THR A 45 2.35 0.09 13.91
C THR A 45 3.35 0.14 12.75
N LYS A 46 4.36 -0.72 12.77
CA LYS A 46 5.31 -0.88 11.66
C LYS A 46 4.56 -1.37 10.41
N HIS A 47 4.89 -0.79 9.25
CA HIS A 47 4.31 -1.13 7.93
C HIS A 47 2.80 -0.88 7.74
N MET A 48 2.10 -0.22 8.67
CA MET A 48 0.71 0.19 8.44
C MET A 48 0.59 1.48 7.64
N LEU A 49 -0.44 1.51 6.78
CA LEU A 49 -0.93 2.68 6.06
C LEU A 49 -1.71 3.62 6.99
N ALA A 50 -1.82 4.90 6.63
CA ALA A 50 -2.67 5.86 7.34
C ALA A 50 -4.17 5.46 7.32
N SER A 51 -4.57 4.69 6.31
CA SER A 51 -5.90 4.10 6.22
C SER A 51 -6.18 3.04 7.29
N GLY A 52 -5.15 2.54 7.99
CA GLY A 52 -5.24 1.50 9.01
C GLY A 52 -5.04 0.08 8.50
N PHE A 53 -4.82 -0.11 7.20
CA PHE A 53 -4.51 -1.41 6.60
C PHE A 53 -3.00 -1.65 6.47
N ARG A 54 -2.60 -2.90 6.34
CA ARG A 54 -1.27 -3.28 5.84
C ARG A 54 -1.35 -3.50 4.33
N LYS A 55 -0.37 -2.99 3.58
CA LYS A 55 -0.33 -3.16 2.13
C LYS A 55 0.17 -4.56 1.77
N PHE A 56 -0.49 -5.20 0.82
CA PHE A 56 -0.10 -6.47 0.23
C PHE A 56 -0.01 -6.28 -1.28
N LEU A 57 1.13 -6.58 -1.87
CA LEU A 57 1.36 -6.38 -3.31
C LEU A 57 0.80 -7.58 -4.07
N VAL A 58 -0.04 -7.33 -5.06
CA VAL A 58 -0.77 -8.37 -5.82
C VAL A 58 -0.39 -8.31 -7.29
N HIS A 59 -0.05 -9.46 -7.87
CA HIS A 59 0.27 -9.62 -9.29
C HIS A 59 -0.87 -10.24 -10.11
N ASN A 60 -1.70 -11.10 -9.49
CA ASN A 60 -2.72 -11.86 -10.18
C ASN A 60 -4.01 -11.98 -9.35
N ILE A 61 -5.04 -12.58 -9.95
CA ILE A 61 -6.35 -12.75 -9.30
C ILE A 61 -6.28 -13.75 -8.14
N LYS A 62 -5.50 -14.83 -8.28
CA LYS A 62 -5.38 -15.89 -7.25
C LYS A 62 -4.78 -15.35 -5.95
N GLU A 63 -3.87 -14.39 -6.02
CA GLU A 63 -3.28 -13.73 -4.86
C GLU A 63 -4.31 -12.89 -4.07
N LEU A 64 -5.44 -12.49 -4.66
CA LEU A 64 -6.54 -11.88 -3.90
C LEU A 64 -7.23 -12.88 -2.98
N GLU A 65 -7.24 -14.17 -3.32
CA GLU A 65 -7.93 -15.20 -2.52
C GLU A 65 -7.23 -15.42 -1.18
N VAL A 66 -5.92 -15.23 -1.13
CA VAL A 66 -5.12 -15.21 0.11
C VAL A 66 -5.63 -14.13 1.09
N LEU A 67 -6.25 -13.07 0.58
CA LEU A 67 -6.76 -11.95 1.37
C LEU A 67 -8.22 -12.12 1.81
N VAL A 68 -8.91 -13.20 1.43
CA VAL A 68 -10.33 -13.41 1.78
C VAL A 68 -10.54 -13.39 3.29
N MET A 69 -9.72 -14.16 4.03
CA MET A 69 -9.81 -14.21 5.49
C MET A 69 -9.27 -12.94 6.18
N SER A 70 -8.40 -12.18 5.51
CA SER A 70 -7.65 -11.07 6.11
C SER A 70 -8.05 -9.70 5.57
N ASN A 71 -9.18 -9.59 4.87
CA ASN A 71 -9.68 -8.40 4.19
C ASN A 71 -9.86 -7.16 5.08
N LYS A 72 -10.15 -7.33 6.38
CA LYS A 72 -10.25 -6.24 7.37
C LYS A 72 -8.91 -5.74 7.90
N THR A 73 -7.80 -6.40 7.55
CA THR A 73 -6.45 -6.06 8.06
C THR A 73 -5.49 -5.68 6.94
N HIS A 74 -5.66 -6.25 5.75
CA HIS A 74 -4.81 -6.03 4.60
C HIS A 74 -5.58 -5.32 3.47
N ALA A 75 -4.85 -4.51 2.71
CA ALA A 75 -5.31 -3.89 1.48
C ALA A 75 -4.40 -4.34 0.34
N ALA A 76 -4.97 -4.60 -0.82
CA ALA A 76 -4.25 -4.99 -2.02
C ALA A 76 -3.69 -3.75 -2.73
N GLU A 77 -2.44 -3.84 -3.16
CA GLU A 77 -1.75 -2.86 -4.01
C GLU A 77 -1.40 -3.57 -5.32
N ILE A 78 -2.00 -3.14 -6.43
CA ILE A 78 -1.78 -3.81 -7.71
C ILE A 78 -0.38 -3.47 -8.22
N ALA A 79 0.39 -4.51 -8.54
CA ALA A 79 1.77 -4.37 -8.98
C ALA A 79 1.91 -3.56 -10.28
N HIS A 80 3.05 -2.91 -10.44
CA HIS A 80 3.34 -2.05 -11.59
C HIS A 80 3.52 -2.84 -12.89
N ASN A 81 3.70 -4.15 -12.90
CA ASN A 81 3.86 -4.91 -14.14
C ASN A 81 2.51 -5.39 -14.72
N VAL A 82 1.41 -5.29 -13.96
CA VAL A 82 0.08 -5.78 -14.40
C VAL A 82 -0.52 -4.85 -15.45
N SER A 83 -0.93 -5.43 -16.58
CA SER A 83 -1.59 -4.73 -17.70
C SER A 83 -2.92 -4.08 -17.28
N SER A 84 -3.39 -3.10 -18.05
CA SER A 84 -4.69 -2.42 -17.80
C SER A 84 -5.88 -3.39 -17.82
N LYS A 85 -5.89 -4.32 -18.79
CA LYS A 85 -6.94 -5.35 -18.91
C LYS A 85 -7.04 -6.23 -17.65
N ASN A 86 -5.90 -6.73 -17.16
CA ASN A 86 -5.87 -7.58 -15.97
C ASN A 86 -6.18 -6.79 -14.68
N ARG A 87 -5.88 -5.49 -14.65
CA ARG A 87 -6.23 -4.61 -13.52
C ARG A 87 -7.74 -4.49 -13.34
N LYS A 88 -8.52 -4.37 -14.42
CA LYS A 88 -9.99 -4.32 -14.33
C LYS A 88 -10.54 -5.59 -13.67
N LEU A 89 -10.10 -6.75 -14.12
CA LEU A 89 -10.48 -8.05 -13.54
C LEU A 89 -10.12 -8.17 -12.05
N ILE A 90 -8.94 -7.68 -11.65
CA ILE A 90 -8.50 -7.65 -10.25
C ILE A 90 -9.40 -6.72 -9.43
N VAL A 91 -9.76 -5.54 -9.97
CA VAL A 91 -10.63 -4.57 -9.29
C VAL A 91 -12.04 -5.13 -9.10
N GLU A 92 -12.63 -5.72 -10.15
CA GLU A 92 -13.94 -6.36 -10.11
C GLU A 92 -13.96 -7.51 -9.10
N ARG A 93 -12.95 -8.40 -9.13
CA ARG A 93 -12.85 -9.50 -8.18
C ARG A 93 -12.66 -9.02 -6.74
N ALA A 94 -11.85 -8.00 -6.52
CA ALA A 94 -11.65 -7.45 -5.18
C ALA A 94 -12.93 -6.81 -4.62
N ALA A 95 -13.76 -6.20 -5.48
CA ALA A 95 -15.06 -5.67 -5.08
C ALA A 95 -16.00 -6.78 -4.58
N GLN A 96 -16.04 -7.93 -5.27
CA GLN A 96 -16.80 -9.11 -4.84
C GLN A 96 -16.32 -9.64 -3.47
N LEU A 97 -15.02 -9.70 -3.27
CA LEU A 97 -14.39 -10.23 -2.03
C LEU A 97 -14.36 -9.21 -0.87
N ALA A 98 -14.90 -8.01 -1.08
CA ALA A 98 -14.82 -6.89 -0.13
C ALA A 98 -13.38 -6.59 0.33
N ILE A 99 -12.43 -6.63 -0.60
CA ILE A 99 -11.01 -6.28 -0.38
C ILE A 99 -10.76 -4.85 -0.82
N LYS A 100 -10.09 -4.07 0.02
CA LYS A 100 -9.71 -2.70 -0.33
C LYS A 100 -8.49 -2.68 -1.25
N ILE A 101 -8.62 -2.04 -2.41
CA ILE A 101 -7.50 -1.73 -3.30
C ILE A 101 -6.98 -0.32 -3.01
N THR A 102 -5.65 -0.15 -2.97
CA THR A 102 -5.00 1.15 -2.71
C THR A 102 -4.92 2.05 -3.95
N ASN A 103 -4.80 1.45 -5.14
CA ASN A 103 -4.61 2.10 -6.43
C ASN A 103 -5.64 1.65 -7.49
N PRO A 104 -6.96 1.81 -7.25
CA PRO A 104 -7.99 1.27 -8.13
C PRO A 104 -7.99 1.88 -9.54
N ASN A 105 -7.75 3.19 -9.66
CA ASN A 105 -7.83 3.93 -10.93
C ASN A 105 -6.46 4.07 -11.61
N ALA A 106 -5.50 3.17 -11.35
CA ALA A 106 -4.17 3.29 -11.92
C ALA A 106 -4.08 2.63 -13.31
N ARG A 107 -3.63 3.39 -14.33
CA ARG A 107 -3.51 3.01 -15.76
C ARG A 107 -4.76 2.90 -16.66
N PRO A 108 -6.01 3.14 -16.24
CA PRO A 108 -7.11 3.13 -17.20
C PRO A 108 -6.89 4.28 -18.19
N ARG A 109 -7.15 4.05 -19.49
CA ARG A 109 -7.27 5.13 -20.47
C ARG A 109 -8.58 5.86 -20.19
N SER A 110 -8.59 7.17 -20.35
CA SER A 110 -9.75 8.04 -20.08
C SER A 110 -11.03 7.62 -20.80
N GLU A 111 -10.90 6.99 -21.97
CA GLU A 111 -12.01 6.53 -22.82
C GLU A 111 -12.81 5.35 -22.23
N GLU A 112 -12.27 4.63 -21.25
CA GLU A 112 -12.94 3.43 -20.70
C GLU A 112 -13.72 3.72 -19.40
N HIS A 113 -13.83 4.99 -19.01
CA HIS A 113 -14.47 5.46 -17.78
C HIS A 113 -15.74 6.31 -18.00
N GLU A 114 -16.16 6.50 -19.25
CA GLU A 114 -17.56 6.86 -19.59
C GLU A 114 -18.46 5.62 -19.54
#